data_AF-A0A543K331-F1
#
_entry.id   AF-A0A543K331-F1
#
_cell.length_a   1.000
_cell.length_b   1.000
_cell.length_c   1.000
_cell.angle_alpha   90.00
_cell.angle_beta   90.00
_cell.angle_gamma   90.00
#
_symmetry.space_group_name_H-M   'P 1'
#
loop_
_entity.id
_entity.type
_entity.pdbx_description
1 polymer ?
#
loop_
_entity_poly.entity_id
_entity_poly.type
_entity_poly.pdbx_seq_one_letter_code
_entity_poly.pdbx_strand_id
1 'polypeptide(L)'
;MAKSASKITLSASKDIPFDKLMLSQSNVRRIKAGVSVEELAEDIARRGLLQGLSVRAVLDDDSTETGMCEIPAGGRRFQALALLVKQKRLARTAPIPCILREAGSDILAEDDSLAENMQRVAVHPLDQFRAFVMLREKGQGDEAIAAAFFVTPQVVKQRLKLASVAPALLDVYAEDGMTLEQLMAFTVNPDHARQMQVWDVISSSWNKEPFQIRRMLTETSVRASDRRAVFVGAEAYEAAGGTVLRDLFQGDDGGWLEDVALLDRLVAERLQAEAEAISSEGWKWIEVALDLPYGYSHGLRRLSGDPAPMSDEESAAHAALLAEYRALEGEYAGHDEIPEEVDARLGELEQAMEAIEARPLIFDPCEVTRAGAFVTLDRSGRLSVYRGYVRSEDEPRAETTVQDGSEAGAVQMGQGGDSGLSALGHDGSDAEAYVGTIITSGGQPLGAGLPEDEDDGALTPLPERLVQELTAHRTLALREALGRSPDVALTLLLMKLVGDTFHSAGTASGGCLEASVRQVYLPAQAPDLKDSAVACSASTTLSGADNHLGRL
;
A
#
# COMPACT_ATOMS: atom_id res chain seq x y z
N MET A 1 35.42 -53.33 51.23
CA MET A 1 36.12 -53.19 49.94
C MET A 1 35.38 -52.15 49.10
N ALA A 2 35.88 -50.91 49.04
CA ALA A 2 35.31 -49.94 48.09
C ALA A 2 35.79 -50.30 46.68
N LYS A 3 34.88 -50.44 45.71
CA LYS A 3 35.29 -50.50 44.29
C LYS A 3 35.93 -49.17 43.95
N SER A 4 37.24 -49.17 43.70
CA SER A 4 37.93 -48.02 43.14
C SER A 4 37.29 -47.69 41.79
N ALA A 5 36.80 -46.46 41.62
CA ALA A 5 36.29 -46.00 40.33
C ALA A 5 37.38 -46.18 39.26
N SER A 6 37.04 -46.85 38.17
CA SER A 6 37.92 -46.97 37.00
C SER A 6 38.19 -45.57 36.46
N LYS A 7 39.47 -45.18 36.38
CA LYS A 7 39.86 -43.92 35.76
C LYS A 7 39.59 -44.02 34.25
N ILE A 8 38.91 -43.01 33.71
CA ILE A 8 38.64 -42.93 32.27
C ILE A 8 39.92 -42.52 31.56
N THR A 9 40.38 -43.32 30.61
CA THR A 9 41.45 -42.96 29.67
C THR A 9 40.84 -42.27 28.47
N LEU A 10 41.29 -41.05 28.14
CA LEU A 10 40.83 -40.32 26.97
C LEU A 10 41.62 -40.77 25.72
N SER A 11 40.92 -40.93 24.59
CA SER A 11 41.54 -41.24 23.29
C SER A 11 42.50 -40.13 22.87
N ALA A 12 43.73 -40.49 22.52
CA ALA A 12 44.75 -39.53 22.10
C ALA A 12 44.54 -39.09 20.63
N SER A 13 44.78 -37.80 20.37
CA SER A 13 44.91 -37.30 19.00
C SER A 13 46.24 -37.75 18.39
N LYS A 14 46.20 -38.31 17.18
CA LYS A 14 47.36 -38.66 16.36
C LYS A 14 47.16 -38.12 14.95
N ASP A 15 48.23 -37.61 14.36
CA ASP A 15 48.23 -37.21 12.96
C ASP A 15 48.40 -38.44 12.06
N ILE A 16 47.42 -38.67 11.19
CA ILE A 16 47.41 -39.82 10.26
C ILE A 16 47.47 -39.31 8.81
N PRO A 17 48.38 -39.82 7.97
CA PRO A 17 48.41 -39.51 6.55
C PRO A 17 47.08 -39.84 5.83
N PHE A 18 46.60 -38.96 4.97
CA PHE A 18 45.32 -39.13 4.25
C PHE A 18 45.23 -40.44 3.45
N ASP A 19 46.34 -40.92 2.88
CA ASP A 19 46.42 -42.18 2.14
C ASP A 19 46.20 -43.45 2.99
N LYS A 20 46.18 -43.33 4.32
CA LYS A 20 45.87 -44.41 5.27
C LYS A 20 44.44 -44.37 5.84
N LEU A 21 43.62 -43.43 5.38
CA LEU A 21 42.26 -43.20 5.86
C LEU A 21 41.22 -43.73 4.87
N MET A 22 40.26 -44.53 5.36
CA MET A 22 39.15 -45.07 4.58
C MET A 22 37.80 -44.70 5.19
N LEU A 23 36.78 -44.49 4.35
CA LEU A 23 35.42 -44.19 4.82
C LEU A 23 34.72 -45.50 5.24
N SER A 24 34.23 -45.59 6.48
CA SER A 24 33.44 -46.74 6.93
C SER A 24 32.02 -46.70 6.37
N GLN A 25 31.39 -47.86 6.19
CA GLN A 25 29.98 -47.96 5.77
C GLN A 25 28.98 -47.71 6.92
N SER A 26 29.45 -47.72 8.18
CA SER A 26 28.62 -47.55 9.40
C SER A 26 28.12 -46.11 9.66
N ASN A 27 28.22 -45.20 8.70
CA ASN A 27 27.70 -43.84 8.84
C ASN A 27 26.16 -43.81 8.82
N VAL A 28 25.56 -43.54 9.98
CA VAL A 28 24.09 -43.55 10.18
C VAL A 28 23.39 -42.44 9.36
N ARG A 29 24.08 -41.35 9.02
CA ARG A 29 23.47 -40.19 8.34
C ARG A 29 23.36 -40.37 6.83
N ARG A 30 22.27 -41.00 6.39
CA ARG A 30 21.96 -41.25 4.96
C ARG A 30 21.44 -40.03 4.18
N ILE A 31 20.80 -39.06 4.85
CA ILE A 31 20.24 -37.85 4.21
C ILE A 31 21.28 -36.71 4.21
N LYS A 32 21.61 -36.21 3.00
CA LYS A 32 22.57 -35.11 2.78
C LYS A 32 21.92 -33.75 3.06
N ALA A 33 21.80 -33.36 4.32
CA ALA A 33 21.30 -32.04 4.73
C ALA A 33 22.43 -31.09 5.22
N GLY A 34 22.40 -29.84 4.76
CA GLY A 34 23.34 -28.75 5.09
C GLY A 34 24.53 -28.61 4.12
N VAL A 35 25.39 -27.60 4.39
CA VAL A 35 26.65 -27.18 3.70
C VAL A 35 27.22 -28.17 2.67
N SER A 36 27.46 -27.75 1.43
CA SER A 36 28.00 -28.63 0.40
C SER A 36 29.40 -29.18 0.75
N VAL A 37 29.84 -30.25 0.09
CA VAL A 37 31.19 -30.80 0.32
C VAL A 37 32.26 -29.84 -0.21
N GLU A 38 31.88 -29.07 -1.22
CA GLU A 38 32.62 -28.03 -1.91
C GLU A 38 32.81 -26.80 -1.00
N GLU A 39 31.75 -26.27 -0.38
CA GLU A 39 31.84 -25.22 0.65
C GLU A 39 32.72 -25.65 1.83
N LEU A 40 32.54 -26.89 2.31
CA LEU A 40 33.34 -27.44 3.40
C LEU A 40 34.83 -27.60 3.02
N ALA A 41 35.12 -27.86 1.75
CA ALA A 41 36.50 -27.92 1.25
C ALA A 41 37.16 -26.54 1.24
N GLU A 42 36.46 -25.48 0.80
CA GLU A 42 36.98 -24.11 0.90
C GLU A 42 37.13 -23.64 2.35
N ASP A 43 36.20 -24.02 3.24
CA ASP A 43 36.31 -23.72 4.67
C ASP A 43 37.58 -24.33 5.29
N ILE A 44 37.82 -25.62 5.03
CA ILE A 44 39.03 -26.33 5.47
C ILE A 44 40.29 -25.71 4.84
N ALA A 45 40.24 -25.30 3.57
CA ALA A 45 41.38 -24.65 2.92
C ALA A 45 41.71 -23.27 3.52
N ARG A 46 40.71 -22.56 4.06
CA ARG A 46 40.88 -21.23 4.68
C ARG A 46 41.21 -21.28 6.17
N ARG A 47 40.61 -22.21 6.92
CA ARG A 47 40.67 -22.27 8.40
C ARG A 47 41.41 -23.49 8.96
N GLY A 48 41.72 -24.48 8.12
CA GLY A 48 42.18 -25.79 8.55
C GLY A 48 41.05 -26.67 9.07
N LEU A 49 41.38 -27.90 9.47
CA LEU A 49 40.40 -28.85 10.01
C LEU A 49 40.12 -28.56 11.50
N LEU A 50 39.08 -27.78 11.78
CA LEU A 50 38.70 -27.36 13.14
C LEU A 50 38.28 -28.51 14.08
N GLN A 51 37.80 -29.62 13.53
CA GLN A 51 37.41 -30.81 14.30
C GLN A 51 38.03 -32.06 13.65
N GLY A 52 38.90 -32.74 14.39
CA GLY A 52 39.59 -33.96 13.94
C GLY A 52 38.63 -35.12 13.64
N LEU A 53 39.07 -36.04 12.79
CA LEU A 53 38.28 -37.21 12.39
C LEU A 53 38.29 -38.28 13.49
N SER A 54 37.14 -38.91 13.76
CA SER A 54 37.10 -40.10 14.63
C SER A 54 37.49 -41.32 13.81
N VAL A 55 38.48 -42.08 14.25
CA VAL A 55 39.04 -43.21 13.50
C VAL A 55 39.20 -44.47 14.35
N ARG A 56 39.04 -45.63 13.73
CA ARG A 56 39.35 -46.95 14.29
C ARG A 56 40.42 -47.62 13.44
N ALA A 57 41.36 -48.32 14.07
CA ALA A 57 42.36 -49.10 13.34
C ALA A 57 41.69 -50.34 12.72
N VAL A 58 41.96 -50.60 11.44
CA VAL A 58 41.47 -51.80 10.75
C VAL A 58 42.37 -52.97 11.11
N LEU A 59 41.80 -53.98 11.75
CA LEU A 59 42.47 -55.24 12.06
C LEU A 59 42.35 -56.21 10.87
N ASP A 60 43.41 -56.97 10.63
CA ASP A 60 43.43 -58.09 9.68
C ASP A 60 42.75 -59.34 10.30
N ASP A 61 42.54 -60.40 9.51
CA ASP A 61 41.94 -61.66 9.98
C ASP A 61 42.71 -62.27 11.18
N ASP A 62 44.02 -62.02 11.28
CA ASP A 62 44.90 -62.40 12.41
C ASP A 62 44.92 -61.37 13.56
N SER A 63 43.91 -60.49 13.67
CA SER A 63 43.79 -59.44 14.72
C SER A 63 44.98 -58.47 14.82
N THR A 64 45.73 -58.30 13.72
CA THR A 64 46.91 -57.42 13.65
C THR A 64 46.54 -56.10 12.97
N GLU A 65 47.03 -54.96 13.46
CA GLU A 65 46.77 -53.65 12.85
C GLU A 65 47.34 -53.58 11.42
N THR A 66 46.48 -53.48 10.42
CA THR A 66 46.86 -53.38 8.98
C THR A 66 47.60 -52.08 8.62
N GLY A 67 47.72 -51.15 9.57
CA GLY A 67 48.23 -49.79 9.33
C GLY A 67 47.24 -48.86 8.63
N MET A 68 46.03 -49.34 8.30
CA MET A 68 44.91 -48.55 7.78
C MET A 68 43.93 -48.19 8.90
N CYS A 69 43.23 -47.07 8.74
CA CYS A 69 42.22 -46.61 9.69
C CYS A 69 40.90 -46.32 8.96
N GLU A 70 39.80 -46.85 9.50
CA GLU A 70 38.45 -46.52 9.04
C GLU A 70 37.89 -45.29 9.78
N ILE A 71 36.96 -44.58 9.15
CA ILE A 71 36.27 -43.40 9.68
C ILE A 71 34.79 -43.72 9.87
N PRO A 72 34.32 -44.05 11.09
CA PRO A 72 32.90 -44.19 11.42
C PRO A 72 32.12 -42.86 11.40
N ALA A 73 32.79 -41.77 11.79
CA ALA A 73 32.18 -40.46 11.99
C ALA A 73 33.07 -39.33 11.43
N GLY A 74 32.44 -38.34 10.77
CA GLY A 74 33.15 -37.27 10.05
C GLY A 74 33.25 -37.45 8.53
N GLY A 75 32.49 -38.36 7.91
CA GLY A 75 32.60 -38.68 6.48
C GLY A 75 32.53 -37.50 5.49
N ARG A 76 31.77 -36.43 5.80
CA ARG A 76 31.75 -35.20 4.99
C ARG A 76 33.08 -34.44 5.02
N ARG A 77 33.75 -34.40 6.18
CA ARG A 77 35.08 -33.78 6.36
C ARG A 77 36.14 -34.56 5.57
N PHE A 78 36.07 -35.90 5.58
CA PHE A 78 36.90 -36.76 4.73
C PHE A 78 36.68 -36.52 3.23
N GLN A 79 35.42 -36.41 2.78
CA GLN A 79 35.11 -36.13 1.37
C GLN A 79 35.60 -34.74 0.92
N ALA A 80 35.52 -33.72 1.79
CA ALA A 80 36.06 -32.40 1.51
C ALA A 80 37.60 -32.42 1.41
N LEU A 81 38.29 -33.15 2.28
CA LEU A 81 39.74 -33.38 2.19
C LEU A 81 40.12 -34.14 0.91
N ALA A 82 39.35 -35.16 0.52
CA ALA A 82 39.53 -35.88 -0.75
C ALA A 82 39.38 -34.96 -1.97
N LEU A 83 38.45 -34.00 -1.91
CA LEU A 83 38.23 -32.99 -2.94
C LEU A 83 39.42 -32.02 -3.03
N LEU A 84 39.96 -31.54 -1.90
CA LEU A 84 41.18 -30.73 -1.87
C LEU A 84 42.42 -31.47 -2.40
N VAL A 85 42.55 -32.76 -2.12
CA VAL A 85 43.60 -33.63 -2.68
C VAL A 85 43.43 -33.76 -4.20
N LYS A 86 42.21 -33.97 -4.70
CA LYS A 86 41.90 -34.03 -6.14
C LYS A 86 42.18 -32.69 -6.84
N GLN A 87 41.91 -31.57 -6.19
CA GLN A 87 42.27 -30.21 -6.63
C GLN A 87 43.78 -29.90 -6.51
N LYS A 88 44.61 -30.82 -5.98
CA LYS A 88 46.05 -30.62 -5.69
C LYS A 88 46.35 -29.50 -4.68
N ARG A 89 45.37 -29.08 -3.88
CA ARG A 89 45.53 -28.09 -2.78
C ARG A 89 45.97 -28.75 -1.48
N LEU A 90 45.89 -30.08 -1.38
CA LEU A 90 46.38 -30.88 -0.27
C LEU A 90 47.20 -32.07 -0.79
N ALA A 91 48.29 -32.42 -0.11
CA ALA A 91 49.09 -33.60 -0.46
C ALA A 91 48.43 -34.90 0.01
N ARG A 92 48.58 -36.02 -0.73
CA ARG A 92 48.06 -37.34 -0.30
C ARG A 92 48.68 -37.86 0.99
N THR A 93 49.88 -37.40 1.33
CA THR A 93 50.62 -37.74 2.55
C THR A 93 50.46 -36.68 3.65
N ALA A 94 49.56 -35.70 3.48
CA ALA A 94 49.35 -34.66 4.47
C ALA A 94 48.89 -35.27 5.81
N PRO A 95 49.49 -34.85 6.94
CA PRO A 95 49.04 -35.27 8.26
C PRO A 95 47.66 -34.69 8.56
N ILE A 96 46.70 -35.53 8.93
CA ILE A 96 45.35 -35.12 9.34
C ILE A 96 45.17 -35.42 10.83
N PRO A 97 44.71 -34.45 11.64
CA PRO A 97 44.36 -34.70 13.03
C PRO A 97 43.21 -35.71 13.16
N CYS A 98 43.52 -36.86 13.74
CA CYS A 98 42.57 -37.95 13.98
C CYS A 98 42.55 -38.35 15.46
N ILE A 99 41.39 -38.73 15.98
CA ILE A 99 41.21 -39.26 17.33
C ILE A 99 41.11 -40.79 17.21
N LEU A 100 42.15 -41.49 17.66
CA LEU A 100 42.22 -42.95 17.55
C LEU A 100 41.41 -43.61 18.69
N ARG A 101 40.32 -44.29 18.34
CA ARG A 101 39.61 -45.23 19.22
C ARG A 101 40.37 -46.56 19.27
N GLU A 102 40.45 -47.17 20.45
CA GLU A 102 41.08 -48.47 20.63
C GLU A 102 40.23 -49.58 19.99
N ALA A 103 40.84 -50.50 19.25
CA ALA A 103 40.13 -51.53 18.48
C ALA A 103 39.38 -52.57 19.34
N GLY A 104 39.64 -52.61 20.65
CA GLY A 104 38.98 -53.50 21.61
C GLY A 104 37.86 -52.88 22.44
N SER A 105 37.30 -51.71 22.05
CA SER A 105 36.19 -51.10 22.78
C SER A 105 34.86 -51.80 22.51
N ASP A 106 34.09 -52.14 23.54
CA ASP A 106 32.73 -52.71 23.46
C ASP A 106 31.68 -51.80 22.75
N ILE A 107 32.07 -50.59 22.34
CA ILE A 107 31.21 -49.59 21.69
C ILE A 107 31.22 -49.83 20.18
N LEU A 108 30.03 -49.96 19.57
CA LEU A 108 29.89 -50.16 18.13
C LEU A 108 30.26 -48.89 17.32
N ALA A 109 30.62 -49.07 16.05
CA ALA A 109 30.99 -47.97 15.16
C ALA A 109 29.77 -47.06 14.85
N GLU A 110 28.58 -47.65 14.81
CA GLU A 110 27.29 -47.00 14.66
C GLU A 110 26.96 -46.11 15.87
N ASP A 111 27.30 -46.54 17.09
CA ASP A 111 27.07 -45.77 18.32
C ASP A 111 27.94 -44.52 18.39
N ASP A 112 29.23 -44.62 17.99
CA ASP A 112 30.11 -43.45 17.84
C ASP A 112 29.54 -42.45 16.82
N SER A 113 29.04 -42.95 15.68
CA SER A 113 28.42 -42.14 14.62
C SER A 113 27.11 -41.48 15.07
N LEU A 114 26.29 -42.20 15.83
CA LEU A 114 25.03 -41.70 16.38
C LEU A 114 25.29 -40.67 17.49
N ALA A 115 26.24 -40.93 18.39
CA ALA A 115 26.60 -40.02 19.49
C ALA A 115 27.16 -38.68 18.96
N GLU A 116 28.08 -38.68 17.98
CA GLU A 116 28.59 -37.42 17.38
C GLU A 116 27.44 -36.58 16.79
N ASN A 117 26.49 -37.22 16.10
CA ASN A 117 25.37 -36.50 15.49
C ASN A 117 24.30 -36.06 16.51
N MET A 118 24.02 -36.85 17.54
CA MET A 118 23.01 -36.57 18.56
C MET A 118 23.46 -35.48 19.55
N GLN A 119 24.75 -35.46 19.91
CA GLN A 119 25.32 -34.44 20.80
C GLN A 119 25.56 -33.09 20.11
N ARG A 120 25.31 -33.01 18.79
CA ARG A 120 25.48 -31.78 18.01
C ARG A 120 24.31 -30.82 18.22
N VAL A 121 24.35 -30.08 19.32
CA VAL A 121 23.49 -28.91 19.54
C VAL A 121 23.82 -27.86 18.47
N ALA A 122 22.80 -27.39 17.75
CA ALA A 122 22.97 -26.29 16.79
C ALA A 122 23.15 -24.98 17.56
N VAL A 123 24.07 -24.11 17.08
CA VAL A 123 24.24 -22.76 17.64
C VAL A 123 22.94 -21.98 17.42
N HIS A 124 22.37 -21.45 18.50
CA HIS A 124 21.11 -20.70 18.47
C HIS A 124 21.20 -19.54 17.45
N PRO A 125 20.16 -19.25 16.65
CA PRO A 125 20.23 -18.20 15.63
C PRO A 125 20.70 -16.85 16.18
N LEU A 126 20.27 -16.50 17.41
CA LEU A 126 20.68 -15.26 18.07
C LEU A 126 22.20 -15.14 18.25
N ASP A 127 22.89 -16.22 18.60
CA ASP A 127 24.35 -16.21 18.77
C ASP A 127 25.07 -16.00 17.43
N GLN A 128 24.49 -16.47 16.33
CA GLN A 128 24.98 -16.16 14.98
C GLN A 128 24.79 -14.67 14.65
N PHE A 129 23.69 -14.05 15.07
CA PHE A 129 23.44 -12.63 14.88
C PHE A 129 24.44 -11.78 15.70
N ARG A 130 24.61 -12.11 16.99
CA ARG A 130 25.61 -11.50 17.90
C ARG A 130 27.04 -11.67 17.35
N ALA A 131 27.39 -12.84 16.80
CA ALA A 131 28.68 -13.07 16.16
C ALA A 131 28.91 -12.18 14.92
N PHE A 132 27.88 -11.92 14.12
CA PHE A 132 27.99 -11.06 12.94
C PHE A 132 28.17 -9.59 13.33
N VAL A 133 27.48 -9.11 14.37
CA VAL A 133 27.72 -7.78 14.96
C VAL A 133 29.17 -7.64 15.42
N MET A 134 29.68 -8.57 16.23
CA MET A 134 31.07 -8.53 16.72
C MET A 134 32.12 -8.52 15.60
N LEU A 135 31.85 -9.12 14.44
CA LEU A 135 32.77 -9.11 13.30
C LEU A 135 32.72 -7.78 12.53
N ARG A 136 31.54 -7.18 12.43
CA ARG A 136 31.35 -5.83 11.87
C ARG A 136 32.03 -4.76 12.75
N GLU A 137 31.88 -4.86 14.08
CA GLU A 137 32.59 -4.01 15.05
C GLU A 137 34.12 -4.14 14.96
N LYS A 138 34.62 -5.32 14.60
CA LYS A 138 36.05 -5.57 14.31
C LYS A 138 36.50 -5.08 12.92
N GLY A 139 35.65 -4.33 12.21
CA GLY A 139 35.97 -3.72 10.92
C GLY A 139 35.86 -4.65 9.71
N GLN A 140 35.22 -5.82 9.83
CA GLN A 140 34.93 -6.65 8.66
C GLN A 140 33.69 -6.13 7.94
N GLY A 141 33.82 -5.83 6.65
CA GLY A 141 32.67 -5.44 5.80
C GLY A 141 31.74 -6.62 5.51
N ASP A 142 30.47 -6.30 5.20
CA ASP A 142 29.39 -7.28 4.98
C ASP A 142 29.77 -8.37 3.98
N GLU A 143 30.46 -8.04 2.88
CA GLU A 143 30.92 -9.00 1.87
C GLU A 143 32.00 -9.96 2.39
N ALA A 144 32.92 -9.47 3.22
CA ALA A 144 33.96 -10.28 3.84
C ALA A 144 33.36 -11.24 4.88
N ILE A 145 32.32 -10.82 5.59
CA ILE A 145 31.53 -11.68 6.49
C ILE A 145 30.75 -12.71 5.65
N ALA A 146 30.08 -12.29 4.57
CA ALA A 146 29.33 -13.16 3.68
C ALA A 146 30.19 -14.31 3.11
N ALA A 147 31.33 -13.96 2.51
CA ALA A 147 32.32 -14.92 2.03
C ALA A 147 32.92 -15.78 3.16
N ALA A 148 33.04 -15.24 4.38
CA ALA A 148 33.57 -15.99 5.51
C ALA A 148 32.61 -17.08 6.03
N PHE A 149 31.30 -16.92 5.89
CA PHE A 149 30.29 -17.85 6.38
C PHE A 149 29.55 -18.61 5.28
N PHE A 150 29.94 -18.43 4.01
CA PHE A 150 29.28 -19.02 2.84
C PHE A 150 27.79 -18.66 2.76
N VAL A 151 27.48 -17.39 3.04
CA VAL A 151 26.14 -16.80 2.91
C VAL A 151 26.16 -15.61 1.96
N THR A 152 25.01 -15.14 1.50
CA THR A 152 24.94 -13.92 0.67
C THR A 152 25.11 -12.65 1.54
N PRO A 153 25.57 -11.51 0.98
CA PRO A 153 25.60 -10.24 1.69
C PRO A 153 24.22 -9.80 2.22
N GLN A 154 23.13 -10.17 1.53
CA GLN A 154 21.76 -9.94 1.99
C GLN A 154 21.46 -10.67 3.30
N VAL A 155 21.89 -11.93 3.44
CA VAL A 155 21.73 -12.70 4.69
C VAL A 155 22.54 -12.07 5.84
N VAL A 156 23.71 -11.48 5.56
CA VAL A 156 24.47 -10.71 6.57
C VAL A 156 23.68 -9.48 7.02
N LYS A 157 23.17 -8.67 6.08
CA LYS A 157 22.34 -7.48 6.38
C LYS A 157 21.08 -7.85 7.19
N GLN A 158 20.38 -8.91 6.80
CA GLN A 158 19.22 -9.43 7.53
C GLN A 158 19.55 -9.83 8.97
N ARG A 159 20.64 -10.58 9.20
CA ARG A 159 21.08 -10.97 10.55
C ARG A 159 21.51 -9.79 11.40
N LEU A 160 22.18 -8.79 10.81
CA LEU A 160 22.53 -7.54 11.49
C LEU A 160 21.28 -6.71 11.86
N LYS A 161 20.26 -6.69 11.00
CA LYS A 161 18.97 -6.02 11.27
C LYS A 161 18.21 -6.73 12.41
N LEU A 162 18.20 -8.07 12.45
CA LEU A 162 17.64 -8.82 13.59
C LEU A 162 18.39 -8.55 14.90
N ALA A 163 19.72 -8.40 14.86
CA ALA A 163 20.51 -8.04 16.03
C ALA A 163 20.26 -6.61 16.56
N SER A 164 19.57 -5.75 15.79
CA SER A 164 19.28 -4.36 16.15
C SER A 164 17.95 -4.16 16.90
N VAL A 165 17.17 -5.22 17.10
CA VAL A 165 15.94 -5.21 17.91
C VAL A 165 16.28 -5.01 19.40
N ALA A 166 15.35 -4.45 20.17
CA ALA A 166 15.49 -4.20 21.60
C ALA A 166 16.06 -5.43 22.36
N PRO A 167 17.10 -5.26 23.20
CA PRO A 167 17.77 -6.39 23.87
C PRO A 167 16.83 -7.32 24.64
N ALA A 168 15.81 -6.78 25.32
CA ALA A 168 14.84 -7.59 26.06
C ALA A 168 14.00 -8.51 25.15
N LEU A 169 13.71 -8.12 23.91
CA LEU A 169 13.05 -9.00 22.93
C LEU A 169 13.99 -10.08 22.40
N LEU A 170 15.28 -9.77 22.28
CA LEU A 170 16.30 -10.78 21.92
C LEU A 170 16.45 -11.83 23.02
N ASP A 171 16.36 -11.45 24.29
CA ASP A 171 16.43 -12.39 25.41
C ASP A 171 15.13 -13.24 25.50
N VAL A 172 13.94 -12.66 25.28
CA VAL A 172 12.69 -13.44 25.12
C VAL A 172 12.77 -14.42 23.94
N TYR A 173 13.41 -14.04 22.83
CA TYR A 173 13.67 -14.95 21.72
C TYR A 173 14.68 -16.06 22.07
N ALA A 174 15.65 -15.78 22.95
CA ALA A 174 16.60 -16.79 23.44
C ALA A 174 15.96 -17.83 24.38
N GLU A 175 14.84 -17.48 25.02
CA GLU A 175 14.04 -18.35 25.90
C GLU A 175 12.90 -19.08 25.14
N ASP A 176 12.97 -19.15 23.80
CA ASP A 176 11.92 -19.70 22.90
C ASP A 176 10.53 -19.04 23.08
N GLY A 177 10.47 -17.83 23.66
CA GLY A 177 9.23 -17.10 23.95
C GLY A 177 8.58 -16.40 22.76
N MET A 178 9.27 -16.31 21.61
CA MET A 178 8.75 -15.81 20.34
C MET A 178 9.34 -16.56 19.15
N THR A 179 8.67 -16.54 18.00
CA THR A 179 9.18 -17.12 16.75
C THR A 179 10.13 -16.16 16.01
N LEU A 180 10.92 -16.70 15.09
CA LEU A 180 11.80 -15.87 14.24
C LEU A 180 10.99 -14.87 13.39
N GLU A 181 9.81 -15.25 12.90
CA GLU A 181 8.94 -14.37 12.11
C GLU A 181 8.35 -13.22 12.93
N GLN A 182 8.05 -13.46 14.21
CA GLN A 182 7.65 -12.42 15.15
C GLN A 182 8.82 -11.43 15.39
N LEU A 183 10.03 -11.94 15.58
CA LEU A 183 11.23 -11.09 15.73
C LEU A 183 11.51 -10.27 14.45
N MET A 184 11.32 -10.86 13.27
CA MET A 184 11.44 -10.15 11.98
C MET A 184 10.45 -8.97 11.89
N ALA A 185 9.20 -9.15 12.33
CA ALA A 185 8.21 -8.07 12.36
C ALA A 185 8.62 -6.88 13.24
N PHE A 186 9.32 -7.12 14.37
CA PHE A 186 9.85 -6.04 15.21
C PHE A 186 10.96 -5.21 14.54
N THR A 187 11.58 -5.70 13.46
CA THR A 187 12.65 -4.95 12.78
C THR A 187 12.15 -3.77 11.94
N VAL A 188 10.84 -3.68 11.65
CA VAL A 188 10.24 -2.63 10.81
C VAL A 188 10.46 -1.24 11.41
N ASN A 189 10.17 -1.07 12.71
CA ASN A 189 10.40 0.17 13.44
C ASN A 189 11.65 0.01 14.32
N PRO A 190 12.69 0.86 14.21
CA PRO A 190 13.91 0.78 15.01
C PRO A 190 13.77 1.27 16.46
N ASP A 191 12.69 1.96 16.83
CA ASP A 191 12.50 2.46 18.19
C ASP A 191 12.26 1.32 19.19
N HIS A 192 13.23 1.11 20.08
CA HIS A 192 13.16 0.11 21.15
C HIS A 192 12.03 0.39 22.15
N ALA A 193 11.63 1.64 22.37
CA ALA A 193 10.53 1.97 23.27
C ALA A 193 9.18 1.53 22.68
N ARG A 194 8.91 1.87 21.41
CA ARG A 194 7.72 1.40 20.68
C ARG A 194 7.71 -0.12 20.51
N GLN A 195 8.86 -0.75 20.24
CA GLN A 195 8.97 -2.22 20.19
C GLN A 195 8.53 -2.88 21.51
N MET A 196 9.03 -2.39 22.66
CA MET A 196 8.63 -2.90 23.97
C MET A 196 7.16 -2.64 24.28
N GLN A 197 6.63 -1.45 23.98
CA GLN A 197 5.22 -1.12 24.16
C GLN A 197 4.30 -2.08 23.38
N VAL A 198 4.66 -2.40 22.13
CA VAL A 198 3.90 -3.34 21.30
C VAL A 198 4.02 -4.78 21.85
N TRP A 199 5.20 -5.18 22.32
CA TRP A 199 5.39 -6.48 22.96
C TRP A 199 4.60 -6.64 24.26
N ASP A 200 4.55 -5.63 25.13
CA ASP A 200 3.78 -5.69 26.38
C ASP A 200 2.29 -5.97 26.12
N VAL A 201 1.71 -5.36 25.08
CA VAL A 201 0.33 -5.60 24.65
C VAL A 201 0.16 -6.98 23.99
N ILE A 202 1.08 -7.38 23.11
CA ILE A 202 0.95 -8.63 22.32
C ILE A 202 1.32 -9.88 23.14
N SER A 203 2.22 -9.79 24.12
CA SER A 203 2.68 -10.91 24.95
C SER A 203 1.53 -11.61 25.68
N SER A 204 0.52 -10.85 26.10
CA SER A 204 -0.71 -11.32 26.77
C SER A 204 -1.89 -11.57 25.81
N SER A 205 -1.73 -11.23 24.53
CA SER A 205 -2.74 -11.47 23.49
C SER A 205 -2.75 -12.92 23.02
N TRP A 206 -3.92 -13.40 22.57
CA TRP A 206 -4.05 -14.68 21.86
C TRP A 206 -3.51 -14.60 20.43
N ASN A 207 -3.59 -13.42 19.80
CA ASN A 207 -3.12 -13.17 18.45
C ASN A 207 -1.73 -12.52 18.53
N LYS A 208 -0.72 -13.28 18.11
CA LYS A 208 0.70 -12.88 18.05
C LYS A 208 1.25 -12.98 16.63
N GLU A 209 0.39 -12.85 15.62
CA GLU A 209 0.79 -13.00 14.22
C GLU A 209 1.72 -11.87 13.78
N PRO A 210 2.75 -12.13 12.94
CA PRO A 210 3.70 -11.12 12.47
C PRO A 210 3.02 -9.90 11.84
N PHE A 211 1.91 -10.09 11.12
CA PHE A 211 1.10 -9.00 10.55
C PHE A 211 0.55 -8.05 11.63
N GLN A 212 0.07 -8.58 12.76
CA GLN A 212 -0.48 -7.76 13.85
C GLN A 212 0.63 -6.96 14.55
N ILE A 213 1.81 -7.57 14.74
CA ILE A 213 3.00 -6.89 15.27
C ILE A 213 3.36 -5.70 14.37
N ARG A 214 3.52 -5.92 13.05
CA ARG A 214 3.81 -4.84 12.09
C ARG A 214 2.78 -3.73 12.14
N ARG A 215 1.48 -4.08 12.10
CA ARG A 215 0.38 -3.11 12.13
C ARG A 215 0.43 -2.20 13.35
N MET A 216 0.76 -2.75 14.53
CA MET A 216 0.88 -1.95 15.76
C MET A 216 2.15 -1.10 15.79
N LEU A 217 3.25 -1.57 15.21
CA LEU A 217 4.50 -0.80 15.09
C LEU A 217 4.41 0.39 14.12
N THR A 218 3.52 0.30 13.12
CA THR A 218 3.35 1.31 12.06
C THR A 218 2.01 2.06 12.11
N GLU A 219 1.25 1.91 13.20
CA GLU A 219 -0.06 2.55 13.40
C GLU A 219 -0.03 4.09 13.34
N THR A 220 1.08 4.69 13.76
CA THR A 220 1.31 6.15 13.72
C THR A 220 1.98 6.62 12.42
N SER A 221 2.24 5.71 11.48
CA SER A 221 2.99 5.96 10.25
C SER A 221 2.11 5.83 9.02
N VAL A 222 2.41 6.58 7.96
CA VAL A 222 1.66 6.55 6.70
C VAL A 222 2.34 5.61 5.71
N ARG A 223 1.60 4.74 5.02
CA ARG A 223 2.17 3.87 3.97
C ARG A 223 2.65 4.70 2.79
N ALA A 224 3.73 4.28 2.13
CA ALA A 224 4.21 4.90 0.88
C ALA A 224 3.17 4.87 -0.25
N SER A 225 2.22 3.91 -0.21
CA SER A 225 1.07 3.81 -1.11
C SER A 225 -0.15 4.66 -0.72
N ASP A 226 -0.09 5.47 0.35
CA ASP A 226 -1.06 6.55 0.57
C ASP A 226 -0.89 7.61 -0.53
N ARG A 227 -1.99 8.04 -1.16
CA ARG A 227 -2.03 9.12 -2.16
C ARG A 227 -1.21 10.36 -1.78
N ARG A 228 -1.11 10.71 -0.49
CA ARG A 228 -0.28 11.82 0.02
C ARG A 228 1.21 11.53 -0.17
N ALA A 229 1.65 10.33 0.18
CA ALA A 229 3.03 9.89 0.03
C ALA A 229 3.41 9.71 -1.45
N VAL A 230 2.47 9.23 -2.29
CA VAL A 230 2.66 9.16 -3.75
C VAL A 230 2.78 10.56 -4.36
N PHE A 231 1.93 11.51 -3.95
CA PHE A 231 1.93 12.88 -4.50
C PHE A 231 3.19 13.69 -4.15
N VAL A 232 3.73 13.52 -2.94
CA VAL A 232 5.02 14.13 -2.55
C VAL A 232 6.21 13.37 -3.14
N GLY A 233 6.14 12.03 -3.13
CA GLY A 233 7.23 11.13 -3.49
C GLY A 233 8.20 10.89 -2.34
N ALA A 234 8.68 9.65 -2.22
CA ALA A 234 9.59 9.25 -1.14
C ALA A 234 10.89 10.06 -1.14
N GLU A 235 11.45 10.38 -2.32
CA GLU A 235 12.70 11.16 -2.44
C GLU A 235 12.57 12.59 -1.92
N ALA A 236 11.43 13.26 -2.17
CA ALA A 236 11.20 14.63 -1.69
C ALA A 236 10.97 14.66 -0.17
N TYR A 237 10.28 13.65 0.37
CA TYR A 237 10.10 13.48 1.80
C TYR A 237 11.42 13.15 2.53
N GLU A 238 12.25 12.27 1.97
CA GLU A 238 13.61 11.98 2.49
C GLU A 238 14.52 13.23 2.39
N ALA A 239 14.44 14.00 1.30
CA ALA A 239 15.18 15.26 1.15
C ALA A 239 14.76 16.36 2.14
N ALA A 240 13.50 16.36 2.58
CA ALA A 240 12.99 17.22 3.64
C ALA A 240 13.37 16.75 5.06
N GLY A 241 14.14 15.66 5.19
CA GLY A 241 14.58 15.07 6.46
C GLY A 241 13.62 14.04 7.05
N GLY A 242 12.61 13.60 6.29
CA GLY A 242 11.65 12.58 6.71
C GLY A 242 12.25 11.18 6.74
N THR A 243 11.91 10.39 7.77
CA THR A 243 12.34 8.99 7.89
C THR A 243 11.32 8.06 7.22
N VAL A 244 11.81 7.22 6.29
CA VAL A 244 11.04 6.12 5.69
C VAL A 244 11.52 4.79 6.29
N LEU A 245 10.64 4.15 7.05
CA LEU A 245 10.81 2.81 7.58
C LEU A 245 10.57 1.80 6.44
N ARG A 246 11.50 0.86 6.24
CA ARG A 246 11.35 -0.22 5.24
C ARG A 246 11.56 -1.59 5.87
N ASP A 247 10.74 -2.57 5.49
CA ASP A 247 10.89 -3.96 5.90
C ASP A 247 11.94 -4.66 5.00
N LEU A 248 12.96 -5.25 5.62
CA LEU A 248 14.02 -5.99 4.92
C LEU A 248 13.63 -7.46 4.62
N PHE A 249 12.47 -7.90 5.10
CA PHE A 249 12.04 -9.30 5.11
C PHE A 249 10.78 -9.59 4.28
N GLN A 250 9.98 -8.59 3.96
CA GLN A 250 8.81 -8.69 3.07
C GLN A 250 8.73 -7.46 2.18
N GLY A 251 8.09 -7.61 1.01
CA GLY A 251 7.72 -6.45 0.19
C GLY A 251 6.73 -5.57 0.97
N ASP A 252 7.03 -4.28 1.03
CA ASP A 252 6.33 -3.28 1.84
C ASP A 252 5.75 -2.12 1.02
N ASP A 253 5.66 -2.29 -0.31
CA ASP A 253 5.12 -1.34 -1.27
C ASP A 253 5.75 0.08 -1.17
N GLY A 254 7.03 0.14 -0.78
CA GLY A 254 7.79 1.39 -0.58
C GLY A 254 7.97 1.80 0.89
N GLY A 255 7.33 1.11 1.83
CA GLY A 255 7.53 1.27 3.27
C GLY A 255 6.54 2.22 3.94
N TRP A 256 6.96 2.82 5.07
CA TRP A 256 6.16 3.69 5.92
C TRP A 256 6.88 4.99 6.26
N LEU A 257 6.21 6.12 6.05
CA LEU A 257 6.66 7.46 6.42
C LEU A 257 6.31 7.71 7.89
N GLU A 258 7.33 8.00 8.70
CA GLU A 258 7.18 8.14 10.16
C GLU A 258 6.56 9.48 10.60
N ASP A 259 6.93 10.60 9.94
CA ASP A 259 6.45 11.95 10.29
C ASP A 259 5.27 12.37 9.41
N VAL A 260 4.07 12.15 9.94
CA VAL A 260 2.80 12.55 9.29
C VAL A 260 2.68 14.07 9.19
N ALA A 261 3.21 14.84 10.13
CA ALA A 261 3.10 16.30 10.14
C ALA A 261 4.05 16.96 9.12
N LEU A 262 5.21 16.35 8.86
CA LEU A 262 6.06 16.71 7.73
C LEU A 262 5.39 16.36 6.41
N LEU A 263 4.79 15.16 6.28
CA LEU A 263 4.08 14.75 5.07
C LEU A 263 2.94 15.72 4.75
N ASP A 264 2.05 16.01 5.71
CA ASP A 264 0.91 16.89 5.49
C ASP A 264 1.35 18.32 5.13
N ARG A 265 2.47 18.81 5.70
CA ARG A 265 3.08 20.10 5.30
C ARG A 265 3.57 20.08 3.86
N LEU A 266 4.34 19.06 3.46
CA LEU A 266 4.86 18.94 2.10
C LEU A 266 3.74 18.81 1.06
N VAL A 267 2.66 18.07 1.38
CA VAL A 267 1.48 17.98 0.53
C VAL A 267 0.82 19.36 0.37
N ALA A 268 0.64 20.11 1.47
CA ALA A 268 0.05 21.45 1.42
C ALA A 268 0.92 22.44 0.62
N GLU A 269 2.24 22.45 0.85
CA GLU A 269 3.19 23.29 0.11
C GLU A 269 3.19 22.96 -1.40
N ARG A 270 3.14 21.68 -1.78
CA ARG A 270 3.05 21.29 -3.20
C ARG A 270 1.71 21.65 -3.83
N LEU A 271 0.59 21.38 -3.15
CA LEU A 271 -0.74 21.74 -3.64
C LEU A 271 -0.89 23.26 -3.81
N GLN A 272 -0.30 24.05 -2.91
CA GLN A 272 -0.25 25.50 -3.02
C GLN A 272 0.56 25.95 -4.26
N ALA A 273 1.74 25.38 -4.50
CA ALA A 273 2.55 25.70 -5.68
C ALA A 273 1.84 25.35 -7.01
N GLU A 274 1.13 24.23 -7.07
CA GLU A 274 0.32 23.86 -8.23
C GLU A 274 -0.89 24.81 -8.40
N ALA A 275 -1.56 25.20 -7.30
CA ALA A 275 -2.64 26.20 -7.33
C ALA A 275 -2.15 27.58 -7.79
N GLU A 276 -0.95 28.01 -7.38
CA GLU A 276 -0.31 29.24 -7.85
C GLU A 276 0.03 29.17 -9.35
N ALA A 277 0.49 28.03 -9.87
CA ALA A 277 0.65 27.83 -11.31
C ALA A 277 -0.69 27.98 -12.07
N ILE A 278 -1.78 27.40 -11.55
CA ILE A 278 -3.13 27.50 -12.12
C ILE A 278 -3.71 28.91 -12.00
N SER A 279 -3.30 29.72 -11.01
CA SER A 279 -3.75 31.10 -10.87
C SER A 279 -3.40 31.98 -12.07
N SER A 280 -2.31 31.65 -12.79
CA SER A 280 -1.92 32.32 -14.03
C SER A 280 -2.93 32.17 -15.19
N GLU A 281 -3.88 31.23 -15.08
CA GLU A 281 -4.98 31.05 -16.04
C GLU A 281 -6.09 32.09 -15.89
N GLY A 282 -6.10 32.90 -14.81
CA GLY A 282 -7.03 34.02 -14.64
C GLY A 282 -8.37 33.69 -13.96
N TRP A 283 -8.48 32.53 -13.30
CA TRP A 283 -9.64 32.15 -12.50
C TRP A 283 -9.91 33.15 -11.35
N LYS A 284 -11.18 33.34 -10.97
CA LYS A 284 -11.57 34.22 -9.85
C LYS A 284 -11.11 33.67 -8.50
N TRP A 285 -11.27 32.36 -8.31
CA TRP A 285 -10.91 31.66 -7.07
C TRP A 285 -10.40 30.25 -7.38
N ILE A 286 -9.54 29.74 -6.51
CA ILE A 286 -9.06 28.35 -6.55
C ILE A 286 -9.26 27.75 -5.17
N GLU A 287 -9.96 26.62 -5.10
CA GLU A 287 -10.19 25.92 -3.83
C GLU A 287 -9.34 24.64 -3.79
N VAL A 288 -8.43 24.59 -2.81
CA VAL A 288 -7.43 23.52 -2.63
C VAL A 288 -7.86 22.64 -1.47
N ALA A 289 -8.17 21.37 -1.75
CA ALA A 289 -8.61 20.40 -0.76
C ALA A 289 -7.96 19.02 -0.97
N LEU A 290 -7.65 18.30 0.10
CA LEU A 290 -7.17 16.91 0.02
C LEU A 290 -8.28 15.91 -0.37
N ASP A 291 -9.51 16.24 0.01
CA ASP A 291 -10.75 15.53 -0.33
C ASP A 291 -11.82 16.57 -0.65
N LEU A 292 -12.45 16.45 -1.81
CA LEU A 292 -13.68 17.18 -2.11
C LEU A 292 -14.88 16.42 -1.50
N PRO A 293 -15.71 17.06 -0.66
CA PRO A 293 -16.91 16.44 -0.12
C PRO A 293 -17.88 15.97 -1.21
N TYR A 294 -18.69 14.95 -0.90
CA TYR A 294 -19.76 14.52 -1.80
C TYR A 294 -20.72 15.69 -2.06
N GLY A 295 -20.90 16.05 -3.34
CA GLY A 295 -21.71 17.19 -3.74
C GLY A 295 -21.00 18.54 -3.69
N TYR A 296 -19.66 18.60 -3.75
CA TYR A 296 -18.88 19.87 -3.86
C TYR A 296 -19.36 20.79 -5.00
N SER A 297 -19.97 20.22 -6.05
CA SER A 297 -20.53 20.95 -7.19
C SER A 297 -21.98 21.42 -7.01
N HIS A 298 -22.64 21.11 -5.89
CA HIS A 298 -24.04 21.47 -5.66
C HIS A 298 -24.21 23.00 -5.54
N GLY A 299 -25.02 23.58 -6.43
CA GLY A 299 -25.26 25.03 -6.48
C GLY A 299 -24.27 25.82 -7.34
N LEU A 300 -23.30 25.15 -7.98
CA LEU A 300 -22.34 25.75 -8.91
C LEU A 300 -22.76 25.49 -10.37
N ARG A 301 -22.67 26.50 -11.22
CA ARG A 301 -22.84 26.33 -12.67
C ARG A 301 -21.51 25.89 -13.27
N ARG A 302 -21.47 24.73 -13.92
CA ARG A 302 -20.30 24.26 -14.68
C ARG A 302 -20.28 24.96 -16.05
N LEU A 303 -19.11 25.48 -16.43
CA LEU A 303 -18.85 25.98 -17.77
C LEU A 303 -18.63 24.82 -18.75
N SER A 304 -19.15 24.95 -19.97
CA SER A 304 -18.76 24.11 -21.10
C SER A 304 -17.55 24.74 -21.77
N GLY A 305 -16.38 24.11 -21.67
CA GLY A 305 -15.21 24.46 -22.46
C GLY A 305 -15.07 23.52 -23.66
N ASP A 306 -14.48 24.02 -24.75
CA ASP A 306 -14.19 23.24 -25.94
C ASP A 306 -12.80 22.59 -25.82
N PRO A 307 -12.61 21.30 -26.19
CA PRO A 307 -11.28 20.69 -26.18
C PRO A 307 -10.31 21.43 -27.09
N ALA A 308 -9.08 21.68 -26.60
CA ALA A 308 -8.03 22.26 -27.44
C ALA A 308 -7.78 21.39 -28.69
N PRO A 309 -7.61 22.00 -29.89
CA PRO A 309 -7.39 21.25 -31.12
C PRO A 309 -6.09 20.45 -31.04
N MET A 310 -6.13 19.21 -31.53
CA MET A 310 -4.97 18.33 -31.64
C MET A 310 -3.98 18.87 -32.68
N SER A 311 -2.69 18.93 -32.36
CA SER A 311 -1.67 19.27 -33.36
C SER A 311 -1.37 18.10 -34.30
N ASP A 312 -0.78 18.39 -35.46
CA ASP A 312 -0.38 17.36 -36.43
C ASP A 312 0.66 16.38 -35.84
N GLU A 313 1.56 16.86 -34.98
CA GLU A 313 2.59 16.05 -34.33
C GLU A 313 1.99 15.07 -33.30
N GLU A 314 1.06 15.55 -32.47
CA GLU A 314 0.34 14.71 -31.51
C GLU A 314 -0.60 13.71 -32.21
N SER A 315 -1.23 14.13 -33.31
CA SER A 315 -2.05 13.25 -34.16
C SER A 315 -1.21 12.09 -34.72
N ALA A 316 0.01 12.38 -35.18
CA ALA A 316 0.95 11.37 -35.66
C ALA A 316 1.45 10.46 -34.53
N ALA A 317 1.72 11.01 -33.34
CA ALA A 317 2.12 10.23 -32.16
C ALA A 317 1.00 9.27 -31.71
N HIS A 318 -0.24 9.76 -31.62
CA HIS A 318 -1.40 8.93 -31.28
C HIS A 318 -1.64 7.82 -32.31
N ALA A 319 -1.54 8.13 -33.60
CA ALA A 319 -1.67 7.15 -34.68
C ALA A 319 -0.57 6.07 -34.63
N ALA A 320 0.65 6.42 -34.19
CA ALA A 320 1.74 5.47 -33.99
C ALA A 320 1.48 4.53 -32.79
N LEU A 321 1.06 5.08 -31.64
CA LEU A 321 0.72 4.29 -30.45
C LEU A 321 -0.45 3.33 -30.73
N LEU A 322 -1.50 3.80 -31.39
CA LEU A 322 -2.64 2.97 -31.80
C LEU A 322 -2.25 1.86 -32.79
N ALA A 323 -1.22 2.10 -33.62
CA ALA A 323 -0.69 1.08 -34.53
C ALA A 323 0.14 0.01 -33.80
N GLU A 324 0.92 0.39 -32.78
CA GLU A 324 1.64 -0.55 -31.91
C GLU A 324 0.66 -1.39 -31.07
N TYR A 325 -0.33 -0.74 -30.45
CA TYR A 325 -1.39 -1.41 -29.67
C TYR A 325 -2.12 -2.47 -30.51
N ARG A 326 -2.59 -2.10 -31.72
CA ARG A 326 -3.30 -3.03 -32.61
C ARG A 326 -2.42 -4.14 -33.17
N ALA A 327 -1.10 -3.91 -33.30
CA ALA A 327 -0.17 -4.96 -33.70
C ALA A 327 -0.01 -6.01 -32.60
N LEU A 328 0.16 -5.58 -31.35
CA LEU A 328 0.24 -6.45 -30.18
C LEU A 328 -1.10 -7.18 -29.94
N GLU A 329 -2.22 -6.47 -29.93
CA GLU A 329 -3.56 -7.07 -29.83
C GLU A 329 -3.77 -8.14 -30.91
N GLY A 330 -3.41 -7.84 -32.17
CA GLY A 330 -3.53 -8.76 -33.30
C GLY A 330 -2.61 -9.98 -33.24
N GLU A 331 -1.42 -9.87 -32.66
CA GLU A 331 -0.48 -10.99 -32.46
C GLU A 331 -0.99 -11.96 -31.38
N TYR A 332 -1.68 -11.45 -30.36
CA TYR A 332 -2.17 -12.22 -29.22
C TYR A 332 -3.67 -12.58 -29.26
N ALA A 333 -4.45 -12.09 -30.23
CA ALA A 333 -5.90 -12.29 -30.42
C ALA A 333 -6.44 -13.75 -30.55
N GLY A 334 -5.61 -14.75 -30.31
CA GLY A 334 -5.98 -16.18 -30.30
C GLY A 334 -5.15 -17.04 -29.36
N HIS A 335 -4.44 -16.43 -28.40
CA HIS A 335 -3.72 -17.14 -27.33
C HIS A 335 -4.58 -17.21 -26.07
N ASP A 336 -4.60 -18.38 -25.41
CA ASP A 336 -5.37 -18.58 -24.17
C ASP A 336 -4.77 -17.84 -22.95
N GLU A 337 -3.47 -17.47 -23.02
CA GLU A 337 -2.77 -16.65 -22.02
C GLU A 337 -1.93 -15.57 -22.75
N ILE A 338 -2.02 -14.32 -22.28
CA ILE A 338 -1.16 -13.22 -22.69
C ILE A 338 0.02 -13.16 -21.70
N PRO A 339 1.29 -13.08 -22.14
CA PRO A 339 2.41 -12.89 -21.24
C PRO A 339 2.29 -11.59 -20.45
N GLU A 340 2.64 -11.57 -19.15
CA GLU A 340 2.57 -10.37 -18.29
C GLU A 340 3.33 -9.17 -18.87
N GLU A 341 4.43 -9.42 -19.59
CA GLU A 341 5.20 -8.39 -20.30
C GLU A 341 4.39 -7.70 -21.43
N VAL A 342 3.48 -8.41 -22.09
CA VAL A 342 2.64 -7.88 -23.17
C VAL A 342 1.42 -7.16 -22.60
N ASP A 343 0.80 -7.71 -21.56
CA ASP A 343 -0.29 -7.07 -20.82
C ASP A 343 0.15 -5.70 -20.26
N ALA A 344 1.32 -5.65 -19.61
CA ALA A 344 1.93 -4.40 -19.14
C ALA A 344 2.17 -3.40 -20.27
N ARG A 345 2.66 -3.85 -21.44
CA ARG A 345 2.91 -2.99 -22.61
C ARG A 345 1.63 -2.46 -23.25
N LEU A 346 0.55 -3.24 -23.27
CA LEU A 346 -0.77 -2.76 -23.71
C LEU A 346 -1.28 -1.66 -22.76
N GLY A 347 -1.17 -1.85 -21.44
CA GLY A 347 -1.52 -0.82 -20.45
C GLY A 347 -0.67 0.45 -20.53
N GLU A 348 0.63 0.35 -20.83
CA GLU A 348 1.49 1.50 -21.13
C GLU A 348 1.00 2.29 -22.35
N LEU A 349 0.62 1.59 -23.43
CA LEU A 349 0.14 2.19 -24.67
C LEU A 349 -1.24 2.86 -24.50
N GLU A 350 -2.18 2.21 -23.79
CA GLU A 350 -3.47 2.81 -23.44
C GLU A 350 -3.29 4.09 -22.62
N GLN A 351 -2.44 4.07 -21.58
CA GLN A 351 -2.18 5.25 -20.76
C GLN A 351 -1.50 6.38 -21.55
N ALA A 352 -0.61 6.03 -22.50
CA ALA A 352 0.01 7.01 -23.39
C ALA A 352 -1.00 7.61 -24.40
N MET A 353 -1.95 6.82 -24.89
CA MET A 353 -3.04 7.31 -25.75
C MET A 353 -4.00 8.21 -24.98
N GLU A 354 -4.47 7.78 -23.81
CA GLU A 354 -5.36 8.57 -22.94
C GLU A 354 -4.73 9.92 -22.58
N ALA A 355 -3.43 9.97 -22.31
CA ALA A 355 -2.71 11.21 -22.05
C ALA A 355 -2.70 12.19 -23.23
N ILE A 356 -2.79 11.70 -24.47
CA ILE A 356 -2.88 12.53 -25.69
C ILE A 356 -4.34 12.91 -25.99
N GLU A 357 -5.32 12.07 -25.63
CA GLU A 357 -6.75 12.36 -25.78
C GLU A 357 -7.30 13.29 -24.67
N ALA A 358 -6.68 13.30 -23.48
CA ALA A 358 -7.02 14.14 -22.33
C ALA A 358 -6.65 15.62 -22.55
N ARG A 359 -7.37 16.29 -23.45
CA ARG A 359 -7.15 17.68 -23.86
C ARG A 359 -7.55 18.69 -22.78
N PRO A 360 -6.78 19.77 -22.57
CA PRO A 360 -7.25 20.91 -21.78
C PRO A 360 -8.47 21.54 -22.46
N LEU A 361 -9.48 21.85 -21.66
CA LEU A 361 -10.66 22.58 -22.11
C LEU A 361 -10.33 24.08 -22.19
N ILE A 362 -10.59 24.67 -23.34
CA ILE A 362 -10.53 26.11 -23.57
C ILE A 362 -11.88 26.70 -23.18
N PHE A 363 -11.87 27.70 -22.31
CA PHE A 363 -13.06 28.40 -21.82
C PHE A 363 -13.08 29.84 -22.36
N ASP A 364 -14.27 30.45 -22.44
CA ASP A 364 -14.39 31.87 -22.81
C ASP A 364 -13.67 32.74 -21.76
N PRO A 365 -12.70 33.60 -22.14
CA PRO A 365 -11.99 34.48 -21.20
C PRO A 365 -12.92 35.33 -20.31
N CYS A 366 -14.11 35.67 -20.79
CA CYS A 366 -15.11 36.45 -20.03
C CYS A 366 -15.84 35.63 -18.96
N GLU A 367 -15.86 34.29 -19.09
CA GLU A 367 -16.40 33.39 -18.05
C GLU A 367 -15.29 32.91 -17.10
N VAL A 368 -14.03 32.81 -17.55
CA VAL A 368 -12.88 32.41 -16.71
C VAL A 368 -12.68 33.37 -15.52
N THR A 369 -12.77 34.69 -15.75
CA THR A 369 -12.67 35.73 -14.69
C THR A 369 -13.79 35.68 -13.64
N ARG A 370 -14.77 34.79 -13.81
CA ARG A 370 -15.98 34.66 -12.98
C ARG A 370 -16.18 33.25 -12.42
N ALA A 371 -15.47 32.28 -12.98
CA ALA A 371 -15.42 30.92 -12.51
C ALA A 371 -14.19 30.70 -11.63
N GLY A 372 -14.21 29.61 -10.87
CA GLY A 372 -13.05 29.06 -10.20
C GLY A 372 -12.72 27.64 -10.60
N ALA A 373 -11.67 27.13 -9.97
CA ALA A 373 -11.21 25.75 -10.12
C ALA A 373 -11.06 25.07 -8.75
N PHE A 374 -11.38 23.78 -8.68
CA PHE A 374 -11.02 22.94 -7.54
C PHE A 374 -9.72 22.20 -7.84
N VAL A 375 -8.80 22.19 -6.89
CA VAL A 375 -7.55 21.41 -6.94
C VAL A 375 -7.60 20.37 -5.83
N THR A 376 -7.54 19.09 -6.21
CA THR A 376 -7.58 17.96 -5.28
C THR A 376 -6.61 16.86 -5.68
N LEU A 377 -6.33 15.95 -4.76
CA LEU A 377 -5.72 14.67 -5.08
C LEU A 377 -6.80 13.64 -5.43
N ASP A 378 -6.54 12.81 -6.42
CA ASP A 378 -7.38 11.66 -6.74
C ASP A 378 -7.12 10.47 -5.79
N ARG A 379 -7.64 9.29 -6.14
CA ARG A 379 -7.37 8.04 -5.41
C ARG A 379 -5.97 7.45 -5.66
N SER A 380 -5.28 7.86 -6.73
CA SER A 380 -3.94 7.38 -7.09
C SER A 380 -2.80 8.26 -6.56
N GLY A 381 -3.09 9.46 -6.03
CA GLY A 381 -2.09 10.45 -5.64
C GLY A 381 -1.68 11.38 -6.77
N ARG A 382 -2.43 11.41 -7.89
CA ARG A 382 -2.25 12.36 -8.98
C ARG A 382 -3.09 13.61 -8.72
N LEU A 383 -2.57 14.76 -9.17
CA LEU A 383 -3.28 16.04 -9.11
C LEU A 383 -4.49 16.02 -10.06
N SER A 384 -5.67 16.34 -9.53
CA SER A 384 -6.90 16.51 -10.29
C SER A 384 -7.40 17.95 -10.17
N VAL A 385 -7.56 18.62 -11.31
CA VAL A 385 -7.95 20.04 -11.38
C VAL A 385 -9.28 20.16 -12.13
N TYR A 386 -10.35 20.44 -11.39
CA TYR A 386 -11.69 20.64 -11.93
C TYR A 386 -11.93 22.13 -12.20
N ARG A 387 -11.74 22.54 -13.45
CA ARG A 387 -11.90 23.93 -13.93
C ARG A 387 -13.34 24.28 -14.29
N GLY A 388 -13.70 25.56 -14.24
CA GLY A 388 -14.93 26.10 -14.80
C GLY A 388 -16.16 25.98 -13.90
N TYR A 389 -16.07 26.38 -12.63
CA TYR A 389 -17.20 26.41 -11.70
C TYR A 389 -17.56 27.85 -11.31
N VAL A 390 -18.75 28.33 -11.69
CA VAL A 390 -19.27 29.64 -11.30
C VAL A 390 -20.09 29.49 -10.02
N ARG A 391 -19.80 30.28 -8.99
CA ARG A 391 -20.61 30.34 -7.76
C ARG A 391 -21.88 31.12 -8.00
N SER A 392 -22.93 30.84 -7.23
CA SER A 392 -24.24 31.50 -7.37
C SER A 392 -24.16 33.02 -7.09
N GLU A 393 -23.18 33.45 -6.29
CA GLU A 393 -22.85 34.86 -6.01
C GLU A 393 -22.13 35.57 -7.17
N ASP A 394 -21.54 34.81 -8.09
CA ASP A 394 -20.76 35.29 -9.24
C ASP A 394 -21.57 35.34 -10.54
N GLU A 395 -22.83 34.90 -10.51
CA GLU A 395 -23.76 34.98 -11.65
C GLU A 395 -24.13 36.42 -12.00
N PRO A 396 -24.41 36.74 -13.28
CA PRO A 396 -24.66 38.12 -13.67
C PRO A 396 -26.04 38.49 -13.15
N ARG A 397 -26.09 39.36 -12.14
CA ARG A 397 -27.34 39.95 -11.68
C ARG A 397 -27.96 40.67 -12.87
N ALA A 398 -28.99 40.08 -13.47
CA ALA A 398 -29.64 40.65 -14.63
C ALA A 398 -30.19 42.02 -14.27
N GLU A 399 -29.51 43.08 -14.73
CA GLU A 399 -30.10 44.41 -14.76
C GLU A 399 -31.31 44.31 -15.68
N THR A 400 -32.50 44.31 -15.07
CA THR A 400 -33.75 44.42 -15.80
C THR A 400 -33.82 45.81 -16.40
N THR A 401 -33.19 45.99 -17.56
CA THR A 401 -33.39 47.09 -18.48
C THR A 401 -34.81 46.99 -19.01
N VAL A 402 -35.77 47.46 -18.21
CA VAL A 402 -37.15 47.68 -18.64
C VAL A 402 -37.13 48.85 -19.62
N GLN A 403 -36.81 48.55 -20.88
CA GLN A 403 -36.84 49.54 -21.96
C GLN A 403 -38.30 49.78 -22.34
N ASP A 404 -38.76 50.99 -22.05
CA ASP A 404 -40.14 51.46 -22.22
C ASP A 404 -40.50 51.64 -23.71
N GLY A 405 -41.78 51.48 -24.05
CA GLY A 405 -42.22 51.31 -25.44
C GLY A 405 -43.73 51.23 -25.69
N SER A 406 -44.51 52.16 -25.13
CA SER A 406 -45.71 52.83 -25.73
C SER A 406 -46.51 52.05 -26.82
N GLU A 407 -47.84 51.89 -26.79
CA GLU A 407 -48.96 52.55 -26.08
C GLU A 407 -50.17 51.57 -26.11
N ALA A 408 -51.35 51.72 -25.47
CA ALA A 408 -51.97 52.78 -24.65
C ALA A 408 -53.00 52.12 -23.70
N GLY A 409 -53.67 52.85 -22.79
CA GLY A 409 -54.81 52.23 -22.08
C GLY A 409 -55.47 52.83 -20.82
N ALA A 410 -55.25 54.09 -20.44
CA ALA A 410 -56.13 54.91 -19.59
C ALA A 410 -56.35 54.58 -18.06
N VAL A 411 -56.19 55.66 -17.24
CA VAL A 411 -56.79 56.00 -15.91
C VAL A 411 -56.64 55.05 -14.69
N GLN A 412 -56.45 55.50 -13.41
CA GLN A 412 -56.12 56.83 -12.82
C GLN A 412 -55.93 56.76 -11.26
N MET A 413 -55.05 57.63 -10.70
CA MET A 413 -54.96 58.18 -9.31
C MET A 413 -54.34 57.39 -8.11
N GLY A 414 -53.56 58.15 -7.29
CA GLY A 414 -53.14 57.84 -5.91
C GLY A 414 -51.61 57.91 -5.67
N GLN A 415 -50.93 59.06 -5.66
CA GLN A 415 -50.65 59.92 -4.47
C GLN A 415 -50.28 59.14 -3.18
N GLY A 416 -49.16 59.40 -2.48
CA GLY A 416 -48.04 60.35 -2.70
C GLY A 416 -47.09 60.41 -1.48
N GLY A 417 -46.04 61.26 -1.54
CA GLY A 417 -45.04 61.49 -0.48
C GLY A 417 -43.63 60.98 -0.89
N ASP A 418 -42.68 61.74 -1.44
CA ASP A 418 -42.17 63.13 -1.24
C ASP A 418 -40.98 63.22 -0.26
N SER A 419 -40.02 64.13 -0.55
CA SER A 419 -38.65 64.27 -0.01
C SER A 419 -37.64 63.24 -0.56
N GLY A 420 -36.68 63.56 -1.45
CA GLY A 420 -36.36 64.85 -2.08
C GLY A 420 -35.18 65.58 -1.42
N LEU A 421 -33.96 65.37 -1.96
CA LEU A 421 -32.93 66.41 -2.14
C LEU A 421 -31.78 65.90 -3.03
N SER A 422 -31.05 66.81 -3.68
CA SER A 422 -30.40 66.55 -4.96
C SER A 422 -28.91 66.89 -5.01
N ALA A 423 -28.22 66.21 -5.94
CA ALA A 423 -27.17 66.72 -6.83
C ALA A 423 -25.70 66.82 -6.34
N LEU A 424 -24.83 66.77 -7.37
CA LEU A 424 -23.35 66.81 -7.41
C LEU A 424 -22.67 65.43 -7.27
N GLY A 425 -21.85 64.93 -8.21
CA GLY A 425 -21.59 65.40 -9.59
C GLY A 425 -20.23 64.96 -10.16
N HIS A 426 -20.25 64.05 -11.16
CA HIS A 426 -19.23 63.72 -12.17
C HIS A 426 -17.80 63.27 -11.77
N ASP A 427 -17.22 62.47 -12.69
CA ASP A 427 -15.84 61.99 -12.83
C ASP A 427 -15.20 61.12 -11.72
N GLY A 428 -14.76 59.92 -12.11
CA GLY A 428 -14.09 58.97 -11.22
C GLY A 428 -13.71 57.62 -11.83
N SER A 429 -13.06 57.61 -13.00
CA SER A 429 -12.27 56.51 -13.58
C SER A 429 -12.85 55.08 -13.61
N ASP A 430 -13.04 54.55 -14.82
CA ASP A 430 -12.90 53.12 -15.06
C ASP A 430 -11.55 52.62 -14.52
N ALA A 431 -11.61 51.81 -13.49
CA ALA A 431 -10.50 51.03 -12.97
C ALA A 431 -11.07 49.69 -12.51
N GLU A 432 -11.19 48.75 -13.46
CA GLU A 432 -11.40 47.34 -13.15
C GLU A 432 -10.22 46.87 -12.30
N ALA A 433 -10.40 46.93 -10.98
CA ALA A 433 -9.43 46.42 -10.04
C ALA A 433 -9.35 44.91 -10.24
N TYR A 434 -8.25 44.46 -10.84
CA TYR A 434 -7.93 43.05 -11.02
C TYR A 434 -7.70 42.43 -9.64
N VAL A 435 -8.79 41.99 -8.99
CA VAL A 435 -8.73 41.22 -7.75
C VAL A 435 -8.08 39.89 -8.11
N GLY A 436 -6.83 39.72 -7.70
CA GLY A 436 -6.05 38.51 -7.98
C GLY A 436 -6.76 37.25 -7.48
N THR A 437 -6.55 36.14 -8.18
CA THR A 437 -7.15 34.83 -7.89
C THR A 437 -7.07 34.48 -6.42
N ILE A 438 -8.21 34.32 -5.75
CA ILE A 438 -8.24 33.99 -4.33
C ILE A 438 -8.01 32.49 -4.16
N ILE A 439 -6.85 32.09 -3.64
CA ILE A 439 -6.55 30.69 -3.29
C ILE A 439 -7.02 30.42 -1.85
N THR A 440 -7.98 29.51 -1.69
CA THR A 440 -8.50 29.10 -0.38
C THR A 440 -8.27 27.62 -0.11
N SER A 441 -7.89 27.26 1.12
CA SER A 441 -7.91 25.87 1.57
C SER A 441 -8.78 25.72 2.81
N GLY A 442 -9.71 24.75 2.79
CA GLY A 442 -10.64 24.51 3.89
C GLY A 442 -11.52 25.72 4.28
N GLY A 443 -11.68 26.70 3.39
CA GLY A 443 -12.40 27.95 3.64
C GLY A 443 -11.56 29.11 4.19
N GLN A 444 -10.25 28.96 4.38
CA GLN A 444 -9.35 30.08 4.72
C GLN A 444 -8.48 30.50 3.52
N PRO A 445 -8.30 31.80 3.26
CA PRO A 445 -7.36 32.28 2.24
C PRO A 445 -5.92 32.08 2.70
N LEU A 446 -5.09 31.50 1.83
CA LEU A 446 -3.66 31.32 2.07
C LEU A 446 -2.88 32.38 1.28
N GLY A 447 -2.20 33.30 1.98
CA GLY A 447 -1.25 34.23 1.36
C GLY A 447 -1.74 35.65 1.11
N ALA A 448 -2.14 36.38 2.15
CA ALA A 448 -2.06 37.83 2.18
C ALA A 448 -1.62 38.29 3.58
N GLY A 449 -0.70 39.25 3.65
CA GLY A 449 -0.22 39.78 4.94
C GLY A 449 -1.32 40.53 5.69
N LEU A 450 -1.38 40.34 7.01
CA LEU A 450 -2.29 41.04 7.92
C LEU A 450 -2.24 42.57 7.72
N PRO A 451 -3.40 43.22 7.75
CA PRO A 451 -3.67 44.29 8.70
C PRO A 451 -4.44 43.71 9.91
N GLU A 452 -4.12 44.22 11.10
CA GLU A 452 -4.94 44.00 12.29
C GLU A 452 -6.22 44.85 12.20
N ASP A 453 -7.30 44.33 12.80
CA ASP A 453 -8.58 44.98 13.09
C ASP A 453 -9.37 45.62 11.93
N GLU A 454 -10.37 44.89 11.44
CA GLU A 454 -11.77 45.35 11.57
C GLU A 454 -12.75 44.15 11.58
N ASP A 455 -13.72 44.20 12.49
CA ASP A 455 -14.77 43.19 12.70
C ASP A 455 -15.88 43.40 11.65
N ASP A 456 -15.93 42.55 10.61
CA ASP A 456 -17.03 42.59 9.66
C ASP A 456 -17.54 41.18 9.27
N GLY A 457 -18.68 40.81 9.85
CA GLY A 457 -19.70 40.03 9.14
C GLY A 457 -19.53 38.50 9.02
N ALA A 458 -18.48 37.89 9.56
CA ALA A 458 -18.35 36.43 9.55
C ALA A 458 -19.46 35.76 10.37
N LEU A 459 -20.54 35.33 9.69
CA LEU A 459 -21.68 34.64 10.31
C LEU A 459 -21.19 33.43 11.10
N THR A 460 -21.30 33.51 12.43
CA THR A 460 -21.01 32.37 13.31
C THR A 460 -21.83 31.16 12.85
N PRO A 461 -21.21 29.97 12.70
CA PRO A 461 -21.93 28.79 12.24
C PRO A 461 -23.11 28.54 13.18
N LEU A 462 -24.31 28.43 12.58
CA LEU A 462 -25.56 28.32 13.32
C LEU A 462 -25.43 27.20 14.37
N PRO A 463 -25.83 27.42 15.64
CA PRO A 463 -25.74 26.39 16.67
C PRO A 463 -26.36 25.08 16.20
N GLU A 464 -25.69 23.95 16.44
CA GLU A 464 -26.10 22.64 15.90
C GLU A 464 -27.58 22.32 16.17
N ARG A 465 -28.05 22.68 17.38
CA ARG A 465 -29.47 22.58 17.77
C ARG A 465 -30.41 23.38 16.86
N LEU A 466 -30.04 24.61 16.51
CA LEU A 466 -30.82 25.46 15.60
C LEU A 466 -30.82 24.90 14.17
N VAL A 467 -29.70 24.31 13.73
CA VAL A 467 -29.63 23.59 12.44
C VAL A 467 -30.56 22.37 12.45
N GLN A 468 -30.61 21.60 13.54
CA GLN A 468 -31.52 20.47 13.69
C GLN A 468 -33.00 20.92 13.69
N GLU A 469 -33.34 21.97 14.44
CA GLU A 469 -34.70 22.54 14.51
C GLU A 469 -35.14 23.09 13.13
N LEU A 470 -34.29 23.85 12.45
CA LEU A 470 -34.56 24.35 11.08
C LEU A 470 -34.65 23.21 10.05
N THR A 471 -33.85 22.15 10.18
CA THR A 471 -33.92 20.97 9.31
C THR A 471 -35.24 20.23 9.50
N ALA A 472 -35.73 20.10 10.74
CA ALA A 472 -37.03 19.51 11.02
C ALA A 472 -38.18 20.33 10.41
N HIS A 473 -38.16 21.66 10.56
CA HIS A 473 -39.15 22.56 9.94
C HIS A 473 -39.11 22.50 8.40
N ARG A 474 -37.91 22.53 7.79
CA ARG A 474 -37.73 22.37 6.33
C ARG A 474 -38.27 21.04 5.83
N THR A 475 -37.98 19.94 6.54
CA THR A 475 -38.47 18.60 6.20
C THR A 475 -39.99 18.51 6.27
N LEU A 476 -40.61 19.13 7.28
CA LEU A 476 -42.07 19.17 7.41
C LEU A 476 -42.72 20.00 6.28
N ALA A 477 -42.16 21.17 5.98
CA ALA A 477 -42.65 22.03 4.89
C ALA A 477 -42.54 21.35 3.51
N LEU A 478 -41.44 20.63 3.25
CA LEU A 478 -41.27 19.86 2.01
C LEU A 478 -42.27 18.70 1.90
N ARG A 479 -42.56 17.99 3.01
CA ARG A 479 -43.61 16.95 3.04
C ARG A 479 -45.00 17.52 2.76
N GLU A 480 -45.29 18.72 3.27
CA GLU A 480 -46.55 19.42 3.07
C GLU A 480 -46.72 19.88 1.60
N ALA A 481 -45.70 20.53 1.04
CA ALA A 481 -45.68 20.98 -0.35
C ALA A 481 -45.77 19.81 -1.35
N LEU A 482 -45.10 18.69 -1.05
CA LEU A 482 -45.21 17.46 -1.83
C LEU A 482 -46.60 16.83 -1.74
N GLY A 483 -47.19 16.81 -0.54
CA GLY A 483 -48.57 16.33 -0.31
C GLY A 483 -49.65 17.17 -1.01
N ARG A 484 -49.39 18.45 -1.28
CA ARG A 484 -50.25 19.32 -2.10
C ARG A 484 -50.09 19.13 -3.61
N SER A 485 -49.03 18.45 -4.06
CA SER A 485 -48.59 18.43 -5.46
C SER A 485 -48.51 16.97 -5.98
N PRO A 486 -49.66 16.31 -6.24
CA PRO A 486 -49.69 14.88 -6.55
C PRO A 486 -48.90 14.51 -7.80
N ASP A 487 -48.86 15.35 -8.83
CA ASP A 487 -48.12 15.11 -10.07
C ASP A 487 -46.59 15.09 -9.85
N VAL A 488 -46.09 16.01 -9.01
CA VAL A 488 -44.69 16.06 -8.60
C VAL A 488 -44.33 14.86 -7.74
N ALA A 489 -45.22 14.46 -6.82
CA ALA A 489 -45.05 13.24 -6.01
C ALA A 489 -45.00 11.97 -6.88
N LEU A 490 -45.85 11.87 -7.90
CA LEU A 490 -45.86 10.74 -8.84
C LEU A 490 -44.58 10.69 -9.68
N THR A 491 -44.09 11.86 -10.13
CA THR A 491 -42.85 11.99 -10.91
C THR A 491 -41.63 11.57 -10.09
N LEU A 492 -41.54 12.02 -8.83
CA LEU A 492 -40.46 11.63 -7.91
C LEU A 492 -40.52 10.14 -7.55
N LEU A 493 -41.72 9.57 -7.37
CA LEU A 493 -41.90 8.14 -7.17
C LEU A 493 -41.45 7.33 -8.39
N LEU A 494 -41.83 7.74 -9.60
CA LEU A 494 -41.41 7.09 -10.85
C LEU A 494 -39.89 7.12 -11.01
N MET A 495 -39.26 8.28 -10.78
CA MET A 495 -37.80 8.41 -10.87
C MET A 495 -37.06 7.54 -9.85
N LYS A 496 -37.62 7.38 -8.64
CA LYS A 496 -37.10 6.44 -7.63
C LYS A 496 -37.22 4.99 -8.11
N LEU A 497 -38.38 4.59 -8.61
CA LEU A 497 -38.62 3.22 -9.10
C LEU A 497 -37.70 2.86 -10.27
N VAL A 498 -37.54 3.76 -11.26
CA VAL A 498 -36.61 3.59 -12.38
C VAL A 498 -35.16 3.48 -11.88
N GLY A 499 -34.76 4.32 -10.92
CA GLY A 499 -33.44 4.21 -10.28
C GLY A 499 -33.21 2.84 -9.64
N ASP A 500 -34.17 2.33 -8.87
CA ASP A 500 -34.07 1.03 -8.20
C ASP A 500 -34.03 -0.16 -9.17
N THR A 501 -34.80 -0.10 -10.27
CA THR A 501 -34.90 -1.23 -11.21
C THR A 501 -33.75 -1.30 -12.20
N PHE A 502 -33.13 -0.17 -12.55
CA PHE A 502 -32.09 -0.11 -13.57
C PHE A 502 -30.69 0.22 -13.03
N HIS A 503 -30.55 0.87 -11.87
CA HIS A 503 -29.24 1.19 -11.26
C HIS A 503 -28.99 0.31 -10.03
N SER A 504 -28.28 -0.80 -10.22
CA SER A 504 -28.07 -1.80 -9.17
C SER A 504 -27.19 -1.30 -8.01
N ALA A 505 -27.78 -1.21 -6.82
CA ALA A 505 -27.22 -1.39 -5.47
C ALA A 505 -25.93 -0.65 -5.01
N GLY A 506 -25.22 0.10 -5.85
CA GLY A 506 -23.94 0.75 -5.50
C GLY A 506 -24.03 2.24 -5.15
N THR A 507 -25.05 2.96 -5.64
CA THR A 507 -25.07 4.44 -5.68
C THR A 507 -26.31 5.08 -5.07
N ALA A 508 -27.21 4.31 -4.44
CA ALA A 508 -28.51 4.79 -3.96
C ALA A 508 -28.71 4.66 -2.43
N SER A 509 -27.72 5.08 -1.63
CA SER A 509 -27.93 5.40 -0.20
C SER A 509 -27.85 6.92 -0.01
N GLY A 510 -28.99 7.61 -0.20
CA GLY A 510 -29.04 9.08 -0.16
C GLY A 510 -30.20 9.76 -0.91
N GLY A 511 -31.14 9.01 -1.50
CA GLY A 511 -32.31 9.60 -2.14
C GLY A 511 -33.19 10.37 -1.16
N CYS A 512 -33.67 11.55 -1.54
CA CYS A 512 -34.56 12.39 -0.71
C CYS A 512 -35.98 11.80 -0.52
N LEU A 513 -36.27 10.65 -1.13
CA LEU A 513 -37.55 9.94 -1.08
C LEU A 513 -37.30 8.44 -0.87
N GLU A 514 -37.78 7.92 0.26
CA GLU A 514 -37.82 6.48 0.54
C GLU A 514 -39.18 5.92 0.10
N ALA A 515 -39.16 4.94 -0.81
CA ALA A 515 -40.33 4.20 -1.24
C ALA A 515 -39.97 2.72 -1.31
N SER A 516 -40.84 1.84 -0.80
CA SER A 516 -40.66 0.39 -0.83
C SER A 516 -41.94 -0.32 -1.26
N VAL A 517 -41.83 -1.20 -2.25
CA VAL A 517 -42.92 -2.08 -2.67
C VAL A 517 -42.77 -3.41 -1.92
N ARG A 518 -43.66 -3.66 -0.95
CA ARG A 518 -43.73 -4.95 -0.26
C ARG A 518 -44.59 -5.91 -1.06
N GLN A 519 -43.96 -6.90 -1.70
CA GLN A 519 -44.69 -7.99 -2.35
C GLN A 519 -45.39 -8.85 -1.28
N VAL A 520 -46.72 -8.76 -1.22
CA VAL A 520 -47.53 -9.57 -0.29
C VAL A 520 -47.71 -10.96 -0.89
N TYR A 521 -46.83 -11.89 -0.51
CA TYR A 521 -47.02 -13.30 -0.83
C TYR A 521 -48.18 -13.87 -0.02
N LEU A 522 -49.10 -14.56 -0.69
CA LEU A 522 -50.18 -15.33 -0.05
C LEU A 522 -49.72 -16.80 0.03
N PRO A 523 -49.21 -17.29 1.19
CA PRO A 523 -48.62 -18.63 1.30
C PRO A 523 -49.66 -19.76 1.33
N ALA A 524 -50.91 -19.44 1.66
CA ALA A 524 -52.04 -20.34 1.51
C ALA A 524 -52.93 -19.82 0.38
N GLN A 525 -53.03 -20.60 -0.69
CA GLN A 525 -53.86 -20.29 -1.85
C GLN A 525 -54.87 -21.43 -2.05
N ALA A 526 -56.12 -21.08 -2.32
CA ALA A 526 -57.09 -22.05 -2.78
C ALA A 526 -56.69 -22.50 -4.21
N PRO A 527 -56.80 -23.79 -4.57
CA PRO A 527 -56.28 -24.31 -5.84
C PRO A 527 -56.96 -23.75 -7.10
N ASP A 528 -58.13 -23.14 -6.93
CA ASP A 528 -58.95 -22.41 -7.90
C ASP A 528 -58.62 -20.91 -7.99
N LEU A 529 -57.80 -20.37 -7.09
CA LEU A 529 -57.47 -18.93 -7.05
C LEU A 529 -56.87 -18.43 -8.37
N LYS A 530 -56.04 -19.26 -9.02
CA LYS A 530 -55.42 -19.01 -10.34
C LYS A 530 -56.45 -18.87 -11.48
N ASP A 531 -57.60 -19.55 -11.35
CA ASP A 531 -58.67 -19.60 -12.35
C ASP A 531 -59.79 -18.58 -12.03
N SER A 532 -59.64 -17.82 -10.94
CA SER A 532 -60.58 -16.78 -10.55
C SER A 532 -60.60 -15.62 -11.55
N ALA A 533 -61.77 -15.00 -11.71
CA ALA A 533 -61.94 -13.86 -12.63
C ALA A 533 -60.97 -12.70 -12.35
N VAL A 534 -60.54 -12.53 -11.08
CA VAL A 534 -59.57 -11.50 -10.67
C VAL A 534 -58.14 -11.88 -11.07
N ALA A 535 -57.74 -13.15 -10.91
CA ALA A 535 -56.42 -13.61 -11.34
C ALA A 535 -56.27 -13.59 -12.87
N CYS A 536 -57.31 -13.97 -13.61
CA CYS A 536 -57.37 -13.87 -15.06
C CYS A 536 -57.29 -12.42 -15.56
N SER A 537 -57.99 -11.47 -14.92
CA SER A 537 -57.93 -10.06 -15.32
C SER A 537 -56.55 -9.44 -15.04
N ALA A 538 -55.95 -9.72 -13.87
CA ALA A 538 -54.60 -9.27 -13.52
C ALA A 538 -53.54 -9.81 -14.50
N SER A 539 -53.62 -11.09 -14.86
CA SER A 539 -52.72 -11.72 -15.84
C SER A 539 -52.85 -11.09 -17.23
N THR A 540 -54.08 -10.69 -17.61
CA THR A 540 -54.34 -9.98 -18.87
C THR A 540 -53.80 -8.54 -18.84
N THR A 541 -53.81 -7.88 -17.67
CA THR A 541 -53.25 -6.52 -17.54
C THR A 541 -51.72 -6.53 -17.64
N LEU A 542 -51.06 -7.52 -17.03
CA LEU A 542 -49.61 -7.74 -17.15
C LEU A 542 -49.20 -8.03 -18.61
N SER A 543 -49.88 -8.95 -19.30
CA SER A 543 -49.60 -9.24 -20.72
C SER A 543 -49.88 -8.05 -21.66
N GLY A 544 -50.79 -7.14 -21.27
CA GLY A 544 -51.00 -5.86 -21.96
C GLY A 544 -49.84 -4.87 -21.79
N ALA A 545 -49.19 -4.86 -20.62
CA ALA A 545 -48.02 -4.02 -20.36
C ALA A 545 -46.78 -4.52 -21.10
N ASP A 546 -46.53 -5.84 -21.11
CA ASP A 546 -45.41 -6.44 -21.87
C ASP A 546 -45.49 -6.14 -23.37
N ASN A 547 -46.71 -6.17 -23.96
CA ASN A 547 -46.93 -5.80 -25.36
C ASN A 547 -46.70 -4.31 -25.67
N HIS A 548 -46.76 -3.44 -24.67
CA HIS A 548 -46.42 -2.02 -24.82
C HIS A 548 -44.92 -1.76 -24.64
N LEU A 549 -44.26 -2.49 -23.74
CA LEU A 549 -42.80 -2.46 -23.58
C LEU A 549 -42.05 -3.06 -24.78
N GLY A 550 -42.61 -4.08 -25.43
CA GLY A 550 -42.05 -4.67 -26.67
C GLY A 550 -42.34 -3.87 -27.96
N ARG A 551 -42.85 -2.64 -27.86
CA ARG A 551 -43.14 -1.73 -28.99
C ARG A 551 -42.52 -0.34 -28.85
N LEU A 552 -41.73 -0.12 -27.80
CA LEU A 552 -40.79 0.99 -27.64
C LEU A 552 -39.37 0.47 -27.91
#